data_AF-A0A1M7R5R9-F1
#
_entry.id   AF-A0A1M7R5R9-F1
#
_cell.length_a   1.000
_cell.length_b   1.000
_cell.length_c   1.000
_cell.angle_alpha   90.00
_cell.angle_beta   90.00
_cell.angle_gamma   90.00
#
_symmetry.space_group_name_H-M   'P 1'
#
loop_
_entity.id
_entity.type
_entity.pdbx_description
1 polymer ?
#
loop_
_entity_poly.entity_id
_entity_poly.type
_entity_poly.pdbx_seq_one_letter_code
_entity_poly.pdbx_strand_id
1 'polypeptide(L)'
;MQMGRIKARDTILLICYFLFTSMFIYAAASKLMNYRIFIIQMDRQPFPDKYTHLLVWSVLSSEILSAVMMMTFSLRRIGLFFATTLMICFTAYIILVKLNYYGVIPCSCGGVIASFTWTQHLIFNLFFIVIGIVGIYLEQQFSKKMA
;
A
#
# COMPACT_ATOMS: atom_id res chain seq x y z
N MET A 1 28.53 -13.73 17.37
CA MET A 1 27.81 -13.16 16.21
C MET A 1 28.24 -13.90 14.95
N GLN A 2 27.46 -14.89 14.50
CA GLN A 2 27.71 -15.58 13.25
C GLN A 2 27.10 -14.74 12.12
N MET A 3 27.92 -13.96 11.41
CA MET A 3 27.56 -13.39 10.11
C MET A 3 27.50 -14.54 9.10
N GLY A 4 26.45 -15.37 9.21
CA GLY A 4 26.13 -16.36 8.19
C GLY A 4 25.91 -15.62 6.87
N ARG A 5 26.53 -16.13 5.79
CA ARG A 5 26.38 -15.61 4.42
C ARG A 5 24.93 -15.17 4.18
N ILE A 6 24.70 -13.86 4.07
CA ILE A 6 23.40 -13.32 3.70
C ILE A 6 23.09 -13.87 2.32
N LYS A 7 22.12 -14.78 2.23
CA LYS A 7 21.69 -15.30 0.94
C LYS A 7 21.00 -14.17 0.21
N ALA A 8 21.21 -14.05 -1.11
CA ALA A 8 20.61 -13.00 -1.93
C ALA A 8 19.09 -12.86 -1.71
N ARG A 9 18.41 -13.98 -1.47
CA ARG A 9 16.99 -14.02 -1.08
C ARG A 9 16.67 -13.21 0.17
N ASP A 10 17.42 -13.37 1.24
CA ASP A 10 17.14 -12.74 2.53
C ASP A 10 17.35 -11.22 2.42
N THR A 11 18.34 -10.80 1.60
CA THR A 11 18.50 -9.39 1.19
C THR A 11 17.28 -8.88 0.41
N ILE A 12 16.80 -9.63 -0.59
CA ILE A 12 15.62 -9.23 -1.39
C ILE A 12 14.39 -9.07 -0.50
N LEU A 13 14.13 -10.01 0.41
CA LEU A 13 13.01 -9.93 1.34
C LEU A 13 13.12 -8.70 2.25
N LEU A 14 14.31 -8.42 2.78
CA LEU A 14 14.55 -7.23 3.60
C LEU A 14 14.28 -5.94 2.81
N ILE A 15 14.69 -5.88 1.54
CA ILE A 15 14.41 -4.76 0.64
C ILE A 15 12.89 -4.62 0.43
N CYS A 16 12.18 -5.72 0.19
CA CYS A 16 10.71 -5.70 0.02
C CYS A 16 10.04 -5.13 1.28
N TYR A 17 10.39 -5.64 2.47
CA TYR A 17 9.85 -5.16 3.73
C TYR A 17 10.15 -3.68 3.96
N PHE A 18 11.37 -3.24 3.67
CA PHE A 18 11.77 -1.84 3.81
C PHE A 18 10.99 -0.92 2.87
N LEU A 19 10.83 -1.29 1.60
CA LEU A 19 10.10 -0.48 0.63
C LEU A 19 8.63 -0.33 1.00
N PHE A 20 7.95 -1.42 1.36
CA PHE A 20 6.56 -1.36 1.81
C PHE A 20 6.40 -0.58 3.10
N THR A 21 7.29 -0.79 4.08
CA THR A 21 7.23 -0.07 5.37
C THR A 21 7.40 1.43 5.17
N SER A 22 8.43 1.84 4.41
CA SER A 22 8.67 3.27 4.16
C SER A 22 7.52 3.92 3.39
N MET A 23 6.95 3.22 2.39
CA MET A 23 5.81 3.70 1.62
C MET A 23 4.56 3.89 2.49
N PHE A 24 4.18 2.90 3.31
CA PHE A 24 2.98 3.01 4.15
C PHE A 24 3.13 4.02 5.29
N ILE A 25 4.32 4.10 5.92
CA ILE A 25 4.60 5.13 6.92
C ILE A 25 4.44 6.51 6.31
N TYR A 26 5.04 6.71 5.12
CA TYR A 26 4.94 7.97 4.42
C TYR A 26 3.49 8.34 4.05
N ALA A 27 2.74 7.36 3.50
CA ALA A 27 1.35 7.55 3.13
C ALA A 27 0.47 7.94 4.34
N ALA A 28 0.62 7.25 5.47
CA ALA A 28 -0.12 7.54 6.68
C ALA A 28 0.30 8.89 7.30
N ALA A 29 1.60 9.16 7.39
CA ALA A 29 2.12 10.41 7.95
C ALA A 29 1.68 11.63 7.12
N SER A 30 1.78 11.55 5.78
CA SER A 30 1.33 12.63 4.90
C SER A 30 -0.16 12.94 5.07
N LYS A 31 -1.00 11.92 5.29
CA LYS A 31 -2.45 12.10 5.51
C LYS A 31 -2.76 12.64 6.90
N LEU A 32 -2.06 12.20 7.94
CA LEU A 32 -2.20 12.74 9.30
C LEU A 32 -1.81 14.21 9.36
N MET A 33 -0.67 14.57 8.76
CA MET A 33 -0.21 15.97 8.72
C MET A 33 -1.18 16.89 7.97
N ASN A 34 -1.81 16.38 6.91
CA ASN A 34 -2.73 17.13 6.06
C ASN A 34 -4.16 16.60 6.16
N TYR A 35 -4.62 16.27 7.37
CA TYR A 35 -5.88 15.57 7.60
C TYR A 35 -7.11 16.29 7.01
N ARG A 36 -7.18 17.63 7.14
CA ARG A 36 -8.27 18.43 6.55
C ARG A 36 -8.31 18.31 5.03
N ILE A 37 -7.14 18.34 4.39
CA ILE A 37 -7.02 18.20 2.94
C ILE A 37 -7.44 16.78 2.54
N PHE A 38 -7.01 15.76 3.29
CA PHE A 38 -7.38 14.38 3.03
C PHE A 38 -8.90 14.13 3.10
N ILE A 39 -9.61 14.73 4.07
CA ILE A 39 -11.07 14.67 4.13
C ILE A 39 -11.70 15.27 2.86
N ILE A 40 -11.30 16.47 2.47
CA ILE A 40 -11.83 17.15 1.27
C ILE A 40 -11.56 16.32 0.01
N GLN A 41 -10.40 15.66 -0.06
CA GLN A 41 -10.04 14.80 -1.19
C GLN A 41 -10.88 13.52 -1.23
N MET A 42 -11.18 12.95 -0.05
CA MET A 42 -12.05 11.79 0.06
C MET A 42 -13.50 12.12 -0.30
N ASP A 43 -13.97 13.32 0.07
CA ASP A 43 -15.31 13.82 -0.25
C ASP A 43 -15.52 14.04 -1.76
N ARG A 44 -14.43 14.31 -2.49
CA ARG A 44 -14.46 14.43 -3.96
C ARG A 44 -14.41 13.10 -4.69
N GLN A 45 -14.24 11.98 -4.00
CA GLN A 45 -14.29 10.65 -4.62
C GLN A 45 -15.74 10.33 -5.04
N PRO A 46 -15.98 9.35 -5.95
CA PRO A 46 -17.30 9.07 -6.47
C PRO A 46 -18.14 8.22 -5.49
N PHE A 47 -18.00 8.49 -4.19
CA PHE A 47 -18.73 7.83 -3.12
C PHE A 47 -19.67 8.84 -2.45
N PRO A 48 -20.83 8.43 -1.93
CA PRO A 48 -21.71 9.32 -1.20
C PRO A 48 -21.00 9.94 0.03
N ASP A 49 -21.15 11.25 0.23
CA ASP A 49 -20.50 12.05 1.29
C ASP A 49 -20.67 11.48 2.70
N LYS A 50 -21.79 10.78 2.95
CA LYS A 50 -22.05 10.08 4.23
C LYS A 50 -20.98 9.03 4.57
N TYR A 51 -20.25 8.52 3.58
CA TYR A 51 -19.18 7.54 3.76
C TYR A 51 -17.80 8.19 3.87
N THR A 52 -17.66 9.51 3.66
CA THR A 52 -16.36 10.20 3.67
C THR A 52 -15.58 9.91 4.95
N HIS A 53 -16.20 10.08 6.13
CA HIS A 53 -15.54 9.80 7.40
C HIS A 53 -15.15 8.33 7.59
N LEU A 54 -16.02 7.41 7.15
CA LEU A 54 -15.75 5.97 7.23
C LEU A 54 -14.56 5.60 6.34
N LEU A 55 -14.50 6.12 5.11
CA LEU A 55 -13.41 5.87 4.16
C LEU A 55 -12.10 6.50 4.61
N VAL A 56 -12.13 7.72 5.14
CA VAL A 56 -10.96 8.40 5.71
C VAL A 56 -10.31 7.53 6.80
N TRP A 57 -11.10 7.07 7.77
CA TRP A 57 -10.57 6.22 8.85
C TRP A 57 -10.18 4.82 8.35
N SER A 58 -10.95 4.22 7.45
CA SER A 58 -10.64 2.89 6.91
C SER A 58 -9.30 2.87 6.18
N VAL A 59 -9.08 3.85 5.29
CA VAL A 59 -7.82 3.99 4.54
C VAL A 59 -6.67 4.28 5.52
N LEU A 60 -6.81 5.28 6.38
CA LEU A 60 -5.74 5.66 7.30
C LEU A 60 -5.36 4.53 8.26
N SER A 61 -6.36 3.84 8.84
CA SER A 61 -6.14 2.69 9.70
C SER A 61 -5.49 1.52 8.96
N SER A 62 -5.88 1.26 7.71
CA SER A 62 -5.28 0.18 6.90
C SER A 62 -3.80 0.45 6.57
N GLU A 63 -3.43 1.73 6.35
CA GLU A 63 -2.05 2.14 6.07
C GLU A 63 -1.17 2.02 7.33
N ILE A 64 -1.67 2.51 8.47
CA ILE A 64 -0.97 2.38 9.76
C ILE A 64 -0.82 0.91 10.13
N LEU A 65 -1.89 0.12 9.99
CA LEU A 65 -1.86 -1.32 10.27
C LEU A 65 -0.82 -2.03 9.40
N SER A 66 -0.78 -1.72 8.10
CA SER A 66 0.21 -2.29 7.17
C SER A 66 1.64 -1.94 7.61
N ALA A 67 1.90 -0.68 7.97
CA ALA A 67 3.20 -0.26 8.46
C ALA A 67 3.61 -1.01 9.75
N VAL A 68 2.70 -1.12 10.72
CA VAL A 68 2.96 -1.82 11.99
C VAL A 68 3.24 -3.31 11.75
N MET A 69 2.42 -3.99 10.95
CA MET A 69 2.61 -5.41 10.63
C MET A 69 3.96 -5.66 9.95
N MET A 70 4.42 -4.75 9.08
CA MET A 70 5.71 -4.86 8.40
C MET A 70 6.89 -4.54 9.32
N MET A 71 6.71 -3.70 10.35
CA MET A 71 7.75 -3.45 11.34
C MET A 71 7.92 -4.63 12.32
N THR A 72 6.82 -5.28 12.71
CA THR A 72 6.83 -6.40 13.67
C THR A 72 7.32 -7.71 13.03
N PHE A 73 8.47 -8.23 13.47
CA PHE A 73 9.13 -9.42 12.89
C PHE A 73 8.19 -10.62 12.70
N SER A 74 7.38 -10.95 13.71
CA SER A 74 6.44 -12.08 13.65
C SER A 74 5.28 -11.88 12.68
N LEU A 75 4.93 -10.64 12.35
CA LEU A 75 3.80 -10.30 11.49
C LEU A 75 4.21 -9.97 10.05
N ARG A 76 5.49 -9.78 9.74
CA ARG A 76 5.95 -9.30 8.42
C ARG A 76 5.42 -10.13 7.25
N ARG A 77 5.34 -11.45 7.42
CA ARG A 77 4.79 -12.36 6.40
C ARG A 77 3.33 -12.07 6.11
N ILE A 78 2.50 -12.00 7.16
CA ILE A 78 1.07 -11.70 7.05
C ILE A 78 0.89 -10.26 6.56
N GLY A 79 1.73 -9.34 7.04
CA GLY A 79 1.79 -7.94 6.62
C GLY A 79 2.06 -7.79 5.14
N LEU A 80 2.94 -8.60 4.56
CA LEU A 80 3.24 -8.58 3.13
C LEU A 80 2.03 -9.04 2.28
N PHE A 81 1.31 -10.08 2.71
CA PHE A 81 0.05 -10.48 2.07
C PHE A 81 -1.02 -9.40 2.18
N PHE A 82 -1.19 -8.82 3.37
CA PHE A 82 -2.15 -7.76 3.62
C PHE A 82 -1.84 -6.50 2.78
N ALA A 83 -0.59 -6.05 2.80
CA ALA A 83 -0.08 -4.93 2.02
C ALA A 83 -0.29 -5.14 0.51
N THR A 84 0.05 -6.32 -0.01
CA THR A 84 -0.13 -6.65 -1.43
C THR A 84 -1.60 -6.64 -1.81
N THR A 85 -2.46 -7.20 -0.96
CA THR A 85 -3.92 -7.18 -1.17
C THR A 85 -4.46 -5.76 -1.19
N LEU A 86 -4.01 -4.92 -0.25
CA LEU A 86 -4.40 -3.52 -0.18
C LEU A 86 -3.98 -2.74 -1.44
N MET A 87 -2.78 -2.99 -1.96
CA MET A 87 -2.32 -2.41 -3.23
C MET A 87 -3.17 -2.88 -4.42
N ILE A 88 -3.59 -4.15 -4.46
CA ILE A 88 -4.50 -4.66 -5.49
C ILE A 88 -5.85 -3.93 -5.42
N CYS A 89 -6.42 -3.77 -4.22
CA CYS A 89 -7.67 -3.03 -4.03
C CYS A 89 -7.57 -1.57 -4.52
N PHE A 90 -6.50 -0.85 -4.14
CA PHE A 90 -6.30 0.51 -4.61
C PHE A 90 -6.09 0.59 -6.13
N THR A 91 -5.39 -0.39 -6.71
CA THR A 91 -5.21 -0.49 -8.17
C THR A 91 -6.53 -0.72 -8.89
N ALA A 92 -7.36 -1.66 -8.40
CA ALA A 92 -8.68 -1.94 -8.95
C ALA A 92 -9.57 -0.69 -8.92
N TYR A 93 -9.55 0.06 -7.82
CA TYR A 93 -10.25 1.34 -7.71
C TYR A 93 -9.80 2.34 -8.79
N ILE A 94 -8.48 2.55 -8.96
CA ILE A 94 -7.94 3.46 -9.98
C ILE A 94 -8.38 3.03 -11.39
N ILE A 95 -8.38 1.73 -11.68
CA ILE A 95 -8.83 1.20 -12.97
C ILE A 95 -10.31 1.52 -13.21
N LEU A 96 -11.19 1.31 -12.22
CA LEU A 96 -12.62 1.63 -12.33
C LEU A 96 -12.86 3.13 -12.58
N VAL A 97 -12.11 3.99 -11.87
CA VAL A 97 -12.14 5.44 -12.10
C VAL A 97 -11.71 5.77 -13.54
N LYS A 98 -10.62 5.17 -14.03
CA LYS A 98 -10.13 5.39 -15.40
C LYS A 98 -11.07 4.88 -16.49
N LEU A 99 -11.78 3.79 -16.24
CA LEU A 99 -12.81 3.25 -17.14
C LEU A 99 -14.10 4.08 -17.10
N ASN A 100 -14.13 5.19 -16.36
CA ASN A 100 -15.29 6.05 -16.17
C ASN A 100 -16.51 5.30 -15.63
N TYR A 101 -16.29 4.25 -14.82
CA TYR A 101 -17.37 3.43 -14.27
C TYR A 101 -18.36 4.25 -13.42
N TYR A 102 -17.86 5.28 -12.75
CA TYR A 102 -18.64 6.17 -11.89
C TYR A 102 -19.22 7.40 -12.61
N GLY A 103 -18.97 7.56 -13.91
CA GLY A 103 -19.46 8.69 -14.72
C GLY A 103 -18.74 10.03 -14.49
N VAL A 104 -17.87 10.12 -13.49
CA VAL A 104 -17.03 11.30 -13.19
C VAL A 104 -15.64 10.85 -12.78
N ILE A 105 -14.61 11.50 -13.32
CA ILE A 105 -13.21 11.29 -12.92
C ILE A 105 -12.85 12.38 -11.90
N PRO A 106 -12.66 12.03 -10.62
CA PRO A 106 -12.33 13.01 -9.58
C PRO A 106 -10.87 13.49 -9.72
N CYS A 107 -10.55 14.62 -9.08
CA CYS A 107 -9.17 15.07 -9.00
C CYS A 107 -8.32 14.03 -8.25
N SER A 108 -7.14 13.71 -8.78
CA SER A 108 -6.13 12.88 -8.10
C SER A 108 -5.45 13.56 -6.89
N CYS A 109 -5.96 14.73 -6.50
CA CYS A 109 -5.52 15.52 -5.37
C CYS A 109 -5.47 14.61 -4.12
N GLY A 110 -4.28 14.20 -3.64
CA GLY A 110 -4.05 13.18 -2.61
C GLY A 110 -2.66 13.24 -1.93
N GLY A 111 -2.38 14.23 -1.05
CA GLY A 111 -1.10 14.37 -0.33
C GLY A 111 0.17 14.66 -1.15
N VAL A 112 1.39 14.24 -0.76
CA VAL A 112 2.59 14.45 -1.61
C VAL A 112 2.55 13.56 -2.88
N ILE A 113 1.69 12.55 -2.90
CA ILE A 113 1.29 11.80 -4.09
C ILE A 113 0.15 12.55 -4.85
N ALA A 114 -0.34 13.71 -4.37
CA ALA A 114 -1.39 14.50 -5.02
C ALA A 114 -1.00 15.09 -6.37
N SER A 115 0.30 15.19 -6.62
CA SER A 115 0.83 15.64 -7.90
C SER A 115 0.80 14.52 -8.94
N PHE A 116 0.58 13.28 -8.54
CA PHE A 116 0.49 12.18 -9.49
C PHE A 116 -0.83 12.26 -10.25
N THR A 117 -0.72 12.09 -11.56
CA THR A 117 -1.85 11.71 -12.39
C THR A 117 -2.33 10.31 -12.00
N TRP A 118 -3.59 9.99 -12.30
CA TRP A 118 -4.14 8.64 -12.13
C TRP A 118 -3.25 7.54 -12.74
N THR A 119 -2.61 7.83 -13.89
CA THR A 119 -1.68 6.89 -14.54
C THR A 119 -0.40 6.68 -13.71
N GLN A 120 0.16 7.73 -13.11
CA GLN A 120 1.34 7.60 -12.25
C GLN A 120 1.03 6.81 -10.98
N HIS A 121 -0.13 7.05 -10.35
CA HIS A 121 -0.59 6.23 -9.23
C HIS A 121 -0.77 4.75 -9.62
N LEU A 122 -1.34 4.48 -10.79
CA LEU A 122 -1.52 3.12 -11.28
C LEU A 122 -0.17 2.40 -11.42
N ILE A 123 0.81 3.04 -12.07
CA ILE A 123 2.16 2.48 -12.25
C ILE A 123 2.83 2.26 -10.88
N PHE A 124 2.70 3.22 -9.96
CA PHE A 124 3.24 3.10 -8.61
C PHE A 124 2.65 1.89 -7.86
N ASN A 125 1.33 1.72 -7.87
CA ASN A 125 0.72 0.57 -7.21
C ASN A 125 1.09 -0.75 -7.87
N LEU A 126 1.15 -0.80 -9.21
CA LEU A 126 1.58 -2.00 -9.95
C LEU A 126 3.01 -2.40 -9.59
N PHE A 127 3.92 -1.44 -9.45
CA PHE A 127 5.28 -1.67 -8.99
C PHE A 127 5.31 -2.34 -7.60
N PHE A 128 4.52 -1.83 -6.64
CA PHE A 128 4.42 -2.44 -5.32
C PHE A 128 3.75 -3.82 -5.34
N ILE A 129 2.75 -4.05 -6.20
CA ILE A 129 2.13 -5.37 -6.38
C ILE A 129 3.19 -6.38 -6.84
N VAL A 130 4.01 -6.03 -7.83
CA VAL A 130 5.08 -6.92 -8.32
C VAL A 130 6.08 -7.24 -7.20
N ILE A 131 6.53 -6.24 -6.44
CA ILE A 131 7.40 -6.46 -5.27
C ILE A 131 6.73 -7.38 -4.25
N GLY A 132 5.44 -7.15 -3.97
CA GLY A 132 4.65 -7.96 -3.05
C GLY A 132 4.59 -9.43 -3.46
N ILE A 133 4.26 -9.70 -4.73
CA ILE A 133 4.19 -11.05 -5.30
C ILE A 133 5.56 -11.74 -5.23
N VAL A 134 6.65 -11.04 -5.60
CA VAL A 134 8.01 -11.58 -5.51
C VAL A 134 8.37 -11.91 -4.07
N GLY A 135 8.10 -11.01 -3.13
CA GLY A 135 8.37 -11.25 -1.71
C GLY A 135 7.57 -12.44 -1.15
N ILE A 136 6.29 -12.57 -1.51
CA ILE A 136 5.42 -13.69 -1.12
C ILE A 136 5.98 -15.01 -1.65
N TYR A 137 6.34 -15.05 -2.93
CA TYR A 137 6.90 -16.24 -3.56
C TYR A 137 8.19 -16.70 -2.86
N LEU A 138 9.09 -15.75 -2.54
CA LEU A 138 10.34 -16.04 -1.84
C LEU A 138 10.12 -16.53 -0.40
N GLU A 139 9.13 -16.00 0.32
CA GLU A 139 8.74 -16.47 1.67
C GLU A 139 8.16 -17.90 1.63
N GLN A 140 7.29 -18.21 0.66
CA GLN A 140 6.69 -19.54 0.54
C GLN A 140 7.73 -20.64 0.22
N GLN A 141 8.70 -20.33 -0.65
CA GLN A 141 9.80 -21.23 -0.97
C GLN A 141 10.65 -21.55 0.27
N PHE A 142 10.78 -20.62 1.21
CA PHE A 142 11.52 -20.85 2.45
C PHE A 142 10.76 -21.74 3.42
N SER A 143 9.46 -21.49 3.62
CA SER A 143 8.62 -22.33 4.48
C SER A 143 8.54 -23.77 3.98
N LYS A 144 8.43 -23.99 2.65
CA LYS A 144 8.44 -25.34 2.06
C LYS A 144 9.78 -26.08 2.19
N LYS A 145 10.90 -25.37 2.31
CA LYS A 145 12.23 -25.98 2.45
C LYS A 145 12.55 -26.40 3.89
N MET A 146 11.80 -25.88 4.87
CA MET A 146 11.96 -26.22 6.29
C MET A 146 10.91 -27.22 6.80
N ALA A 147 9.90 -27.52 5.98
CA ALA A 147 8.93 -28.60 6.21
C ALA A 147 9.41 -29.87 5.49
#